data_AF-A0A3C0FMX7-F1
#
_entry.id   AF-A0A3C0FMX7-F1
#
_cell.length_a   1.000
_cell.length_b   1.000
_cell.length_c   1.000
_cell.angle_alpha   90.00
_cell.angle_beta   90.00
_cell.angle_gamma   90.00
#
_symmetry.space_group_name_H-M   'P 1'
#
loop_
_entity.id
_entity.type
_entity.pdbx_description
1 polymer ?
#
loop_
_entity_poly.entity_id
_entity_poly.type
_entity_poly.pdbx_seq_one_letter_code
_entity_poly.pdbx_strand_id
1 'polypeptide(L)' 'MKAVILAGGYGSRLSEETSVKPKPMVEIGGKPILWHLMKIYAAHGVNEFVICLGYKGYVIKEYFANYFLHHADVTIDMAT' A
#
# COMPACT_ATOMS: atom_id res chain seq x y z
N MET A 1 9.89 -17.51 -2.39
CA MET A 1 10.98 -16.55 -2.08
C MET A 1 10.34 -15.31 -1.47
N LYS A 2 10.94 -14.73 -0.43
CA LYS A 2 10.40 -13.53 0.24
C LYS A 2 11.14 -12.28 -0.21
N ALA A 3 10.41 -11.19 -0.47
CA ALA A 3 10.97 -9.86 -0.69
C ALA A 3 10.77 -8.98 0.55
N VAL A 4 11.78 -8.18 0.87
CA VAL A 4 11.71 -7.17 1.94
C VAL A 4 11.66 -5.79 1.28
N ILE A 5 10.63 -5.00 1.60
CA ILE A 5 10.47 -3.62 1.12
C ILE A 5 10.64 -2.66 2.28
N LEU A 6 11.60 -1.74 2.18
CA LEU A 6 11.82 -0.69 3.16
C LEU A 6 10.92 0.51 2.87
N ALA A 7 9.87 0.69 3.69
CA ALA A 7 8.82 1.69 3.53
C ALA A 7 8.78 2.70 4.70
N GLY A 8 9.90 2.88 5.41
CA GLY A 8 9.94 3.63 6.68
C GLY A 8 10.40 5.09 6.61
N GLY A 9 10.76 5.61 5.44
CA GLY A 9 11.32 6.97 5.32
C GLY A 9 10.32 8.09 5.63
N TYR A 10 10.79 9.16 6.28
CA TYR A 10 9.97 10.33 6.64
C TYR A 10 9.47 11.16 5.43
N GLY A 11 10.12 11.03 4.26
CA GLY A 11 9.64 11.69 3.03
C GLY A 11 10.05 13.16 2.86
N SER A 12 11.04 13.65 3.61
CA SER A 12 11.45 15.08 3.64
C SER A 12 11.84 15.72 2.29
N ARG A 13 12.11 14.93 1.25
CA ARG A 13 12.45 15.42 -0.10
C ARG A 13 11.23 15.65 -1.01
N LEU A 14 10.04 15.22 -0.60
CA LEU A 14 8.80 15.30 -1.36
C LEU A 14 7.67 15.88 -0.47
N SER A 15 7.99 16.93 0.27
CA SER A 15 7.26 17.38 1.47
C SER A 15 5.82 17.80 1.22
N GLU A 16 5.47 18.29 0.04
CA GLU A 16 4.11 18.76 -0.26
C GLU A 16 3.10 17.60 -0.24
N GLU A 17 3.36 16.52 -0.98
CA GLU A 17 2.51 15.31 -1.02
C GLU A 17 2.67 14.40 0.21
N THR A 18 3.88 14.33 0.77
CA THR A 18 4.18 13.44 1.90
C THR A 18 3.72 13.97 3.26
N SER A 19 3.35 15.25 3.33
CA SER A 19 2.71 15.85 4.52
C SER A 19 1.37 15.15 4.83
N VAL A 20 0.62 14.75 3.80
CA VAL A 20 -0.69 14.10 3.93
C VAL A 20 -0.55 12.59 4.07
N LYS A 21 0.20 11.92 3.18
CA LYS A 21 0.33 10.45 3.13
C LYS A 21 1.79 9.99 2.95
N PRO A 22 2.23 8.88 3.56
CA PRO A 22 3.60 8.40 3.40
C PRO A 22 3.90 8.09 1.92
N LYS A 23 5.12 8.36 1.44
CA LYS A 23 5.50 8.21 0.01
C LYS A 23 5.07 6.88 -0.64
N PRO A 24 5.20 5.70 0.02
CA PRO A 24 4.73 4.43 -0.54
C PRO A 24 3.23 4.41 -0.90
N MET A 25 2.45 5.31 -0.30
CA MET A 25 1.00 5.46 -0.47
C MET A 25 0.60 6.56 -1.45
N VAL A 26 1.56 7.29 -2.03
CA VAL A 26 1.27 8.19 -3.16
C VAL A 26 0.72 7.37 -4.32
N GLU A 27 -0.31 7.87 -4.99
CA GLU A 27 -1.03 7.13 -6.02
C GLU A 27 -0.49 7.43 -7.41
N ILE A 28 -0.44 6.40 -8.24
CA ILE A 28 -0.19 6.48 -9.68
C ILE A 28 -1.30 5.68 -10.34
N GLY A 29 -2.10 6.30 -11.20
CA GLY A 29 -3.24 5.63 -11.85
C GLY A 29 -4.25 5.04 -10.85
N GLY A 30 -4.53 5.74 -9.74
CA GLY A 30 -5.50 5.33 -8.72
C GLY A 30 -5.05 4.19 -7.80
N LYS A 31 -3.78 3.78 -7.85
CA LYS A 31 -3.21 2.77 -6.94
C LYS A 31 -1.90 3.26 -6.31
N PRO A 32 -1.61 2.93 -5.05
CA PRO A 32 -0.35 3.28 -4.39
C PRO A 32 0.90 2.80 -5.12
N ILE A 33 1.99 3.56 -5.05
CA ILE A 33 3.32 3.14 -5.53
C ILE A 33 3.71 1.76 -4.97
N LEU A 34 3.46 1.53 -3.67
CA LEU A 34 3.77 0.25 -3.03
C LEU A 34 3.01 -0.92 -3.65
N TRP A 35 1.76 -0.70 -4.06
CA TRP A 35 0.96 -1.69 -4.76
C TRP A 35 1.56 -2.05 -6.12
N HIS A 36 1.96 -1.05 -6.91
CA HIS A 36 2.61 -1.27 -8.21
C HIS A 36 3.89 -2.09 -8.05
N LEU A 37 4.71 -1.76 -7.06
CA LEU A 37 5.97 -2.43 -6.78
C LEU A 37 5.74 -3.91 -6.42
N MET A 38 4.76 -4.20 -5.56
CA MET A 38 4.36 -5.57 -5.23
C MET A 38 3.83 -6.32 -6.46
N LYS A 39 3.03 -5.68 -7.32
CA LYS A 39 2.50 -6.32 -8.55
C LYS A 39 3.60 -6.65 -9.56
N ILE A 40 4.62 -5.79 -9.69
CA ILE A 40 5.78 -6.06 -10.55
C ILE A 40 6.54 -7.29 -10.05
N TYR A 41 6.80 -7.38 -8.76
CA TYR A 41 7.49 -8.53 -8.15
C TYR A 41 6.66 -9.82 -8.26
N ALA A 42 5.35 -9.72 -8.04
CA ALA A 42 4.42 -10.84 -8.17
C ALA A 42 4.38 -11.39 -9.60
N ALA A 43 4.46 -10.53 -10.63
CA ALA A 43 4.57 -10.95 -12.02
C ALA A 43 5.83 -11.79 -12.31
N HIS A 44 6.84 -11.69 -11.45
CA HIS A 44 8.08 -12.49 -11.49
C HIS A 44 8.09 -13.63 -10.45
N GLY A 45 6.94 -14.01 -9.90
CA GLY A 45 6.79 -15.13 -8.97
C GLY A 45 7.13 -14.84 -7.50
N VAL A 46 7.36 -13.57 -7.14
CA VAL A 46 7.60 -13.17 -5.74
C VAL A 46 6.31 -12.65 -5.11
N ASN A 47 5.65 -13.50 -4.32
CA ASN A 47 4.32 -13.23 -3.76
C ASN A 47 4.31 -13.05 -2.24
N GLU A 48 5.44 -13.25 -1.57
CA GLU A 48 5.58 -13.08 -0.12
C GLU A 48 6.40 -11.83 0.19
N PHE A 49 5.79 -10.86 0.87
CA PHE A 49 6.40 -9.57 1.17
C PHE A 49 6.49 -9.31 2.67
N VAL A 50 7.63 -8.81 3.12
CA VAL A 50 7.82 -8.19 4.44
C VAL A 50 8.01 -6.71 4.22
N ILE A 51 7.12 -5.89 4.78
CA ILE A 51 7.19 -4.44 4.63
C ILE A 51 7.68 -3.82 5.93
N CYS A 52 8.87 -3.23 5.90
CA CYS A 52 9.45 -2.53 7.04
C CYS A 52 8.88 -1.11 7.09
N LEU A 53 7.87 -0.92 7.93
CA LEU A 53 7.14 0.34 8.07
C LEU A 53 7.89 1.30 9.00
N GLY A 54 7.59 2.59 8.85
CA GLY A 54 8.11 3.67 9.69
C GLY A 54 7.06 4.76 9.87
N TYR A 55 7.42 6.01 9.57
CA TYR A 55 6.51 7.15 9.70
C TYR A 55 5.16 6.89 8.99
N LYS A 56 4.05 7.12 9.71
CA LYS A 56 2.67 6.86 9.24
C LYS A 56 2.43 5.42 8.71
N GLY A 57 3.15 4.42 9.23
CA GLY A 57 3.00 3.02 8.83
C GLY A 57 1.57 2.46 8.97
N TYR A 58 0.74 3.03 9.85
CA TYR A 58 -0.67 2.63 10.00
C TYR A 58 -1.48 2.83 8.71
N VAL A 59 -1.18 3.87 7.89
CA VAL A 59 -1.86 4.13 6.61
C VAL A 59 -1.65 2.98 5.64
N ILE A 60 -0.42 2.43 5.61
CA ILE A 60 -0.09 1.26 4.78
C ILE A 60 -0.85 0.03 5.28
N LYS A 61 -0.89 -0.20 6.61
CA LYS A 61 -1.63 -1.32 7.20
C LYS A 61 -3.11 -1.26 6.87
N GLU A 62 -3.74 -0.10 7.02
CA GLU A 62 -5.16 0.11 6.77
C GLU A 62 -5.54 -0.15 5.31
N TYR A 63 -4.75 0.36 4.37
CA TYR A 63 -4.97 0.11 2.94
C TYR A 63 -4.93 -1.39 2.61
N PHE A 64 -3.97 -2.14 3.17
CA PHE A 64 -3.84 -3.56 2.88
C PHE A 64 -4.84 -4.43 3.68
N ALA A 65 -5.26 -4.00 4.87
CA ALA A 65 -6.31 -4.66 5.64
C ALA A 65 -7.66 -4.57 4.93
N ASN A 66 -7.94 -3.43 4.30
CA ASN A 66 -9.17 -3.19 3.53
C ASN A 66 -8.98 -3.42 2.02
N TYR A 67 -7.89 -4.08 1.62
CA TYR A 67 -7.52 -4.22 0.21
C TYR A 67 -8.64 -4.85 -0.63
N PHE A 68 -9.26 -5.91 -0.14
CA PHE A 68 -10.34 -6.55 -0.89
C PHE A 68 -11.54 -5.61 -1.05
N LEU A 69 -11.99 -4.98 0.04
CA LEU A 69 -13.12 -4.04 0.03
C LEU A 69 -12.89 -2.82 -0.87
N HIS A 70 -11.63 -2.36 -0.99
CA HIS A 70 -11.26 -1.25 -1.87
C HIS A 70 -11.16 -1.63 -3.36
N HIS A 71 -11.12 -2.93 -3.69
CA HIS A 71 -10.83 -3.40 -5.05
C HIS A 71 -11.88 -4.38 -5.60
N ALA A 72 -12.86 -4.77 -4.80
CA ALA A 72 -13.93 -5.68 -5.18
C ALA A 72 -15.28 -4.96 -5.11
N ASP A 73 -16.18 -5.36 -6.00
CA ASP A 73 -17.60 -5.02 -5.85
C ASP A 73 -18.16 -5.77 -4.64
N VAL A 74 -18.96 -5.08 -3.83
CA VAL A 74 -19.59 -5.65 -2.64
C VAL A 74 -21.10 -5.54 -2.76
N THR A 75 -21.80 -6.61 -2.38
CA THR A 75 -23.24 -6.59 -2.13
C THR A 75 -23.45 -6.65 -0.63
N ILE A 76 -24.21 -5.71 -0.09
CA ILE A 76 -24.51 -5.64 1.34
C ILE A 76 -26.02 -5.83 1.49
N ASP A 77 -26.41 -6.84 2.27
CA ASP A 77 -27.79 -7.04 2.67
C ASP A 77 -28.02 -6.34 4.02
N MET A 78 -29.03 -5.47 4.05
CA MET A 78 -29.40 -4.66 5.21
C MET A 78 -30.73 -5.12 5.83
N ALA A 79 -31.32 -6.21 5.33
CA ALA A 79 -32.52 -6.78 5.93
C ALA A 79 -32.20 -7.35 7.32
N THR A 80 -32.76 -6.71 8.35
CA THR A 80 -32.79 -7.20 9.74
C THR A 80 -33.82 -8.29 9.95
#